data_AF-A0A673ZXM5-F1
#
_entry.id   AF-A0A673ZXM5-F1
#
_cell.length_a   1.000
_cell.length_b   1.000
_cell.length_c   1.000
_cell.angle_alpha   90.00
_cell.angle_beta   90.00
_cell.angle_gamma   90.00
#
_symmetry.space_group_name_H-M   'P 1'
#
loop_
_entity.id
_entity.type
_entity.pdbx_description
1 polymer ?
#
loop_
_entity_poly.entity_id
_entity_poly.type
_entity_poly.pdbx_seq_one_letter_code
_entity_poly.pdbx_strand_id
1 'polypeptide(L)'
;MEILELLPSSFGYVIFTYFYSWIMLSYLGVKVGAARKKYDVKYPTMYSDKEQVFNCIQRAHQNTLEVYPQWLVFQTIAALVYPLRTMSGFLDSIRCGECECNVDWGERRNTIASIAAGVLFFTGWWIIIDAAVNYPDEATFHHAYHACGVIATVAFLMINAVSNGQVRGDSYSEGCIGQTGARVWLFIGFMLAFGSLIASMWILFGGFVVPKKPVVYPGIAVFFQNAFIFFGGLVFKFGRTEDLWQ
;
A
#
# COMPACT_ATOMS: atom_id res chain seq x y z
N MET A 1 -38.45 -17.53 -6.60
CA MET A 1 -37.48 -16.44 -6.45
C MET A 1 -36.12 -17.08 -6.42
N GLU A 2 -35.47 -17.12 -7.57
CA GLU A 2 -34.09 -17.60 -7.66
C GLU A 2 -33.19 -16.57 -6.98
N ILE A 3 -32.13 -17.02 -6.28
CA ILE A 3 -31.15 -16.14 -5.62
C ILE A 3 -30.57 -15.08 -6.59
N LEU A 4 -30.58 -15.40 -7.88
CA LEU A 4 -30.17 -14.53 -8.99
C LEU A 4 -31.09 -13.31 -9.20
N GLU A 5 -32.34 -13.33 -8.75
CA GLU A 5 -33.26 -12.18 -8.84
C GLU A 5 -33.09 -11.19 -7.67
N LEU A 6 -32.51 -11.64 -6.55
CA LEU A 6 -32.27 -10.85 -5.34
C LEU A 6 -30.88 -10.21 -5.31
N LEU A 7 -29.90 -10.80 -6.02
CA LEU A 7 -28.54 -10.30 -6.07
C LEU A 7 -28.34 -9.35 -7.26
N PRO A 8 -27.69 -8.20 -7.06
CA PRO A 8 -27.30 -7.32 -8.15
C PRO A 8 -26.36 -8.06 -9.11
N SER A 9 -26.52 -7.86 -10.42
CA SER A 9 -25.73 -8.54 -11.47
C SER A 9 -24.21 -8.34 -11.30
N SER A 10 -23.80 -7.26 -10.63
CA SER A 10 -22.41 -6.95 -10.27
C SER A 10 -21.84 -7.74 -9.09
N PHE A 11 -22.64 -8.54 -8.38
CA PHE A 11 -22.15 -9.34 -7.25
C PHE A 11 -21.14 -10.41 -7.67
N GLY A 12 -21.16 -10.85 -8.94
CA GLY A 12 -20.18 -11.77 -9.51
C GLY A 12 -18.73 -11.27 -9.38
N TYR A 13 -18.52 -9.96 -9.33
CA TYR A 13 -17.20 -9.37 -9.15
C TYR A 13 -16.66 -9.48 -7.72
N VAL A 14 -17.56 -9.43 -6.74
CA VAL A 14 -17.22 -9.61 -5.32
C VAL A 14 -16.70 -11.03 -5.08
N ILE A 15 -17.20 -12.02 -5.83
CA ILE A 15 -16.73 -13.41 -5.79
C ILE A 15 -15.23 -13.51 -6.14
N PHE A 16 -14.73 -12.71 -7.09
CA PHE A 16 -13.30 -12.67 -7.40
C PHE A 16 -12.46 -12.11 -6.25
N THR A 17 -12.97 -11.15 -5.46
CA THR A 17 -12.26 -10.67 -4.27
C THR A 17 -12.15 -11.75 -3.20
N TYR A 18 -13.21 -12.54 -2.99
CA TYR A 18 -13.17 -13.69 -2.08
C TYR A 18 -12.19 -14.74 -2.58
N PHE A 19 -12.22 -15.06 -3.88
CA PHE A 19 -11.31 -16.02 -4.49
C PHE A 19 -9.84 -15.58 -4.38
N TYR A 20 -9.53 -14.31 -4.65
CA TYR A 20 -8.20 -13.75 -4.45
C TYR A 20 -7.75 -13.83 -2.98
N SER A 21 -8.62 -13.46 -2.05
CA SER A 21 -8.31 -13.53 -0.62
C SER A 21 -8.03 -14.97 -0.15
N TRP A 22 -8.73 -15.95 -0.73
CA TRP A 22 -8.50 -17.38 -0.47
C TRP A 22 -7.14 -17.85 -1.02
N ILE A 23 -6.76 -17.41 -2.23
CA ILE A 23 -5.42 -17.68 -2.79
C ILE A 23 -4.33 -17.08 -1.89
N MET A 24 -4.52 -15.84 -1.44
CA MET A 24 -3.56 -15.16 -0.57
C MET A 24 -3.38 -15.91 0.76
N LEU A 25 -4.47 -16.29 1.44
CA LEU A 25 -4.39 -17.08 2.68
C LEU A 25 -3.73 -18.44 2.47
N SER A 26 -4.02 -19.10 1.34
CA SER A 26 -3.40 -20.37 0.97
C SER A 26 -1.89 -20.23 0.75
N TYR A 27 -1.44 -19.13 0.14
CA TYR A 27 -0.02 -18.82 -0.03
C TYR A 27 0.71 -18.65 1.32
N LEU A 28 0.13 -17.91 2.28
CA LEU A 28 0.72 -17.78 3.61
C LEU A 28 0.77 -19.14 4.33
N GLY A 29 -0.27 -19.96 4.18
CA GLY A 29 -0.30 -21.33 4.72
C GLY A 29 0.81 -22.22 4.14
N VAL A 30 1.06 -22.14 2.82
CA VAL A 30 2.15 -22.87 2.17
C VAL A 30 3.52 -22.39 2.67
N LYS A 31 3.71 -21.08 2.89
CA LYS A 31 4.96 -20.53 3.45
C LYS A 31 5.21 -21.00 4.88
N VAL A 32 4.19 -21.05 5.73
CA VAL A 32 4.27 -21.65 7.06
C VAL A 32 4.62 -23.14 6.97
N GLY A 33 3.98 -23.89 6.06
CA GLY A 33 4.27 -25.31 5.84
C GLY A 33 5.69 -25.58 5.35
N ALA A 34 6.21 -24.74 4.46
CA ALA A 34 7.59 -24.79 4.00
C ALA A 34 8.58 -24.44 5.13
N ALA A 35 8.28 -23.41 5.92
CA ALA A 35 9.08 -23.03 7.09
C ALA A 35 9.09 -24.16 8.14
N ARG A 36 7.96 -24.83 8.36
CA ARG A 36 7.85 -25.96 9.30
C ARG A 36 8.78 -27.12 8.93
N LYS A 37 8.90 -27.43 7.63
CA LYS A 37 9.83 -28.44 7.13
C LYS A 37 11.29 -28.00 7.24
N LYS A 38 11.57 -26.70 7.07
CA LYS A 38 12.92 -26.12 7.15
C LYS A 38 13.48 -26.13 8.58
N TYR A 39 12.65 -25.88 9.58
CA TYR A 39 13.03 -25.79 11.00
C TYR A 39 12.69 -27.05 11.83
N ASP A 40 12.32 -28.16 11.16
CA ASP A 40 11.93 -29.46 11.76
C ASP A 40 10.94 -29.38 12.94
N VAL A 41 9.99 -28.44 12.88
CA VAL A 41 8.99 -28.26 13.95
C VAL A 41 7.89 -29.32 13.78
N LYS A 42 7.95 -30.42 14.54
CA LYS A 42 6.94 -31.50 14.47
C LYS A 42 5.54 -31.05 14.92
N TYR A 43 4.49 -31.62 14.34
CA TYR A 43 3.14 -31.50 14.92
C TYR A 43 3.12 -32.22 16.28
N PRO A 44 2.51 -31.69 17.35
CA PRO A 44 1.51 -30.61 17.40
C PRO A 44 2.04 -29.22 17.85
N THR A 45 3.35 -29.00 17.98
CA THR A 45 3.87 -27.73 18.50
C THR A 45 3.62 -26.58 17.53
N MET A 46 3.06 -25.47 18.03
CA MET A 46 2.67 -24.31 17.22
C MET A 46 3.79 -23.28 17.11
N TYR A 47 4.58 -23.15 18.17
CA TYR A 47 5.76 -22.30 18.27
C TYR A 47 6.97 -23.17 18.66
N SER A 48 8.16 -22.73 18.26
CA SER A 48 9.43 -23.36 18.64
C SER A 48 10.15 -22.45 19.64
N ASP A 49 10.61 -23.00 20.77
CA ASP A 49 11.36 -22.25 21.77
C ASP A 49 12.80 -21.93 21.31
N LYS A 50 13.28 -22.62 20.27
CA LYS A 50 14.66 -22.53 19.77
C LYS A 50 14.79 -21.66 18.52
N GLU A 51 13.70 -21.45 17.78
CA GLU A 51 13.72 -20.85 16.44
C GLU A 51 12.72 -19.68 16.34
N GLN A 52 13.17 -18.47 16.68
CA GLN A 52 12.33 -17.26 16.67
C GLN A 52 11.83 -16.88 15.26
N VAL A 53 12.56 -17.24 14.20
CA VAL A 53 12.19 -16.93 12.82
C VAL A 53 10.93 -17.68 12.38
N PHE A 54 10.78 -18.94 12.78
CA PHE A 54 9.56 -19.70 12.55
C PHE A 54 8.36 -19.06 13.27
N ASN A 55 8.57 -18.59 14.51
CA ASN A 55 7.51 -17.96 15.30
C ASN A 55 7.03 -16.64 14.67
N CYS A 56 7.92 -15.87 14.04
CA CYS A 56 7.56 -14.65 13.31
C CYS A 56 6.65 -14.93 12.10
N ILE A 57 7.04 -15.91 11.26
CA ILE A 57 6.25 -16.34 10.08
C ILE A 57 4.88 -16.87 10.52
N GLN A 58 4.86 -17.68 11.58
CA GLN A 58 3.63 -18.23 12.16
C GLN A 58 2.72 -17.15 12.72
N ARG A 59 3.27 -16.16 13.43
CA ARG A 59 2.50 -15.04 14.01
C ARG A 59 1.92 -14.14 12.91
N ALA A 60 2.67 -13.90 11.83
CA ALA A 60 2.16 -13.13 10.69
C ALA A 60 0.96 -13.82 10.02
N HIS A 61 1.04 -15.13 9.79
CA HIS A 61 -0.10 -15.90 9.28
C HIS A 61 -1.29 -15.91 10.25
N GLN A 62 -1.04 -16.12 11.55
CA GLN A 62 -2.10 -16.12 12.55
C GLN A 62 -2.77 -14.76 12.70
N ASN A 63 -2.01 -13.66 12.75
CA ASN A 63 -2.58 -12.31 12.80
C ASN A 63 -3.48 -12.05 11.58
N THR A 64 -3.10 -12.56 10.40
CA THR A 64 -3.94 -12.48 9.20
C THR A 64 -5.23 -13.28 9.37
N LEU A 65 -5.17 -14.49 9.93
CA LEU A 65 -6.35 -15.32 10.21
C LEU A 65 -7.25 -14.76 11.31
N GLU A 66 -6.69 -14.06 12.30
CA GLU A 66 -7.43 -13.43 13.40
C GLU A 66 -8.27 -12.24 12.88
N VAL A 67 -7.74 -11.48 11.92
CA VAL A 67 -8.40 -10.29 11.33
C VAL A 67 -9.30 -10.64 10.13
N TYR A 68 -9.04 -11.76 9.45
CA TYR A 68 -9.73 -12.12 8.21
C TYR A 68 -11.27 -12.27 8.34
N PRO A 69 -11.83 -12.89 9.39
CA PRO A 69 -13.29 -12.98 9.56
C PRO A 69 -13.95 -11.60 9.69
N GLN A 70 -13.30 -10.67 10.39
CA GLN A 70 -13.80 -9.30 10.50
C GLN A 70 -13.81 -8.62 9.14
N TRP A 71 -12.73 -8.79 8.37
CA TRP A 71 -12.64 -8.26 7.01
C TRP A 71 -13.73 -8.84 6.09
N LEU A 72 -14.01 -10.15 6.15
CA LEU A 72 -15.09 -10.78 5.37
C LEU A 72 -16.48 -10.21 5.71
N VAL A 73 -16.77 -9.96 6.99
CA VAL A 73 -18.05 -9.39 7.43
C VAL A 73 -18.21 -7.96 6.89
N PHE A 74 -17.17 -7.12 7.02
CA PHE A 74 -17.25 -5.76 6.47
C PHE A 74 -17.32 -5.76 4.94
N GLN A 75 -16.60 -6.67 4.27
CA GLN A 75 -16.63 -6.82 2.81
C GLN A 75 -18.00 -7.29 2.31
N THR A 76 -18.64 -8.24 2.98
CA THR A 76 -19.99 -8.72 2.62
C THR A 76 -21.04 -7.65 2.83
N ILE A 77 -21.00 -6.91 3.95
CA ILE A 77 -21.91 -5.78 4.20
C ILE A 77 -21.72 -4.69 3.15
N ALA A 78 -20.48 -4.31 2.86
CA ALA A 78 -20.17 -3.31 1.84
C ALA A 78 -20.59 -3.77 0.43
N ALA A 79 -20.45 -5.06 0.12
CA ALA A 79 -20.87 -5.64 -1.15
C ALA A 79 -22.40 -5.69 -1.31
N LEU A 80 -23.15 -5.88 -0.22
CA LEU A 80 -24.61 -5.90 -0.26
C LEU A 80 -25.22 -4.50 -0.33
N VAL A 81 -24.66 -3.53 0.40
CA VAL A 81 -25.16 -2.14 0.43
C VAL A 81 -24.65 -1.34 -0.78
N TYR A 82 -23.43 -1.62 -1.24
CA TYR A 82 -22.78 -0.92 -2.36
C TYR A 82 -22.05 -1.89 -3.30
N PRO A 83 -22.80 -2.74 -4.04
CA PRO A 83 -22.25 -3.77 -4.93
C PRO A 83 -21.38 -3.20 -6.06
N LEU A 84 -21.65 -1.94 -6.45
CA LEU A 84 -20.81 -1.22 -7.39
C LEU A 84 -19.57 -0.65 -6.70
N ARG A 85 -19.63 0.02 -5.54
CA ARG A 85 -18.45 0.70 -4.96
C ARG A 85 -17.34 -0.24 -4.45
N THR A 86 -17.64 -1.51 -4.21
CA THR A 86 -16.66 -2.50 -3.75
C THR A 86 -15.76 -3.06 -4.87
N MET A 87 -16.12 -2.86 -6.15
CA MET A 87 -15.32 -3.25 -7.33
C MET A 87 -15.41 -2.29 -8.55
N SER A 88 -16.18 -1.20 -8.51
CA SER A 88 -16.36 -0.26 -9.63
C SER A 88 -15.14 0.62 -9.90
N GLY A 89 -14.19 0.71 -8.96
CA GLY A 89 -12.94 1.44 -9.18
C GLY A 89 -12.09 0.88 -10.32
N PHE A 90 -12.17 -0.44 -10.59
CA PHE A 90 -11.33 -1.10 -11.59
C PHE A 90 -12.02 -1.38 -12.93
N LEU A 91 -13.36 -1.52 -12.96
CA LEU A 91 -14.09 -1.92 -14.19
C LEU A 91 -14.96 -0.82 -14.81
N ASP A 92 -15.39 0.21 -14.09
CA ASP A 92 -16.06 1.38 -14.73
C ASP A 92 -15.06 2.25 -15.52
N SER A 93 -13.75 2.03 -15.34
CA SER A 93 -12.68 2.65 -16.12
C SER A 93 -12.36 1.91 -17.44
N ILE A 94 -13.00 0.77 -17.72
CA ILE A 94 -12.91 0.06 -19.00
C ILE A 94 -14.32 -0.11 -19.61
N ARG A 95 -15.08 0.99 -19.71
CA ARG A 95 -16.14 1.11 -20.74
C ARG A 95 -15.58 1.90 -21.92
N CYS A 96 -14.85 1.21 -22.80
CA CYS A 96 -14.74 1.61 -24.20
C CYS A 96 -16.07 1.23 -24.85
N GLY A 97 -17.00 2.17 -25.08
CA GLY A 97 -18.11 1.84 -25.98
C GLY A 97 -19.38 2.67 -26.00
N GLU A 98 -19.60 3.68 -25.16
CA GLU A 98 -20.81 4.51 -25.32
C GLU A 98 -20.43 5.99 -25.38
N CYS A 99 -20.44 6.50 -26.62
CA CYS A 99 -20.28 7.90 -26.98
C CYS A 99 -21.50 8.71 -26.51
N GLU A 100 -21.40 9.35 -25.35
CA GLU A 100 -22.09 10.61 -25.08
C GLU A 100 -21.03 11.70 -24.89
N CYS A 101 -21.06 12.68 -25.79
CA CYS A 101 -20.11 13.77 -25.89
C CYS A 101 -20.30 14.81 -24.77
N ASN A 102 -19.99 14.44 -23.53
CA ASN A 102 -19.64 15.38 -22.47
C ASN A 102 -18.65 14.71 -21.50
N VAL A 103 -17.40 14.57 -21.94
CA VAL A 103 -16.33 13.91 -21.19
C VAL A 103 -15.81 14.86 -20.12
N ASP A 104 -16.21 14.62 -18.88
CA ASP A 104 -15.64 15.29 -17.71
C ASP A 104 -14.23 14.73 -17.42
N TRP A 105 -13.22 15.28 -18.10
CA TRP A 105 -11.82 14.84 -18.02
C TRP A 105 -11.22 14.96 -16.61
N GLY A 106 -11.80 15.81 -15.76
CA GLY A 106 -11.36 16.03 -14.37
C GLY A 106 -11.57 14.80 -13.48
N GLU A 107 -12.77 14.20 -13.49
CA GLU A 107 -13.09 13.04 -12.65
C GLU A 107 -12.32 11.77 -13.05
N ARG A 108 -12.12 11.54 -14.36
CA ARG A 108 -11.32 10.41 -14.88
C ARG A 108 -9.86 10.53 -14.45
N ARG A 109 -9.29 11.74 -14.48
CA ARG A 109 -7.91 11.97 -14.05
C ARG A 109 -7.72 11.70 -12.56
N ASN A 110 -8.67 12.09 -11.71
CA ASN A 110 -8.62 11.86 -10.27
C ASN A 110 -8.68 10.38 -9.91
N THR A 111 -9.54 9.62 -10.58
CA THR A 111 -9.66 8.17 -10.41
C THR A 111 -8.38 7.45 -10.84
N ILE A 112 -7.84 7.80 -12.02
CA ILE A 112 -6.59 7.19 -12.51
C ILE A 112 -5.40 7.56 -11.60
N ALA A 113 -5.30 8.82 -11.16
CA ALA A 113 -4.24 9.28 -10.28
C ALA A 113 -4.27 8.58 -8.91
N SER A 114 -5.47 8.38 -8.33
CA SER A 114 -5.62 7.69 -7.06
C SER A 114 -5.29 6.19 -7.14
N ILE A 115 -5.71 5.52 -8.21
CA ILE A 115 -5.37 4.10 -8.46
C ILE A 115 -3.86 3.95 -8.69
N ALA A 116 -3.28 4.77 -9.57
CA ALA A 116 -1.86 4.71 -9.88
C ALA A 116 -1.00 4.97 -8.62
N ALA A 117 -1.37 5.95 -7.81
CA ALA A 117 -0.71 6.22 -6.53
C ALA A 117 -0.84 5.05 -5.54
N GLY A 118 -2.02 4.45 -5.43
CA GLY A 118 -2.25 3.29 -4.55
C GLY A 118 -1.43 2.06 -4.95
N VAL A 119 -1.35 1.77 -6.26
CA VAL A 119 -0.51 0.69 -6.80
C VAL A 119 0.96 0.96 -6.50
N LEU A 120 1.46 2.18 -6.75
CA LEU A 120 2.85 2.54 -6.46
C LEU A 120 3.16 2.41 -4.96
N PHE A 121 2.29 2.91 -4.09
CA PHE A 121 2.46 2.78 -2.64
C PHE A 121 2.50 1.31 -2.19
N PHE A 122 1.57 0.48 -2.69
CA PHE A 122 1.51 -0.93 -2.36
C PHE A 122 2.76 -1.68 -2.85
N THR A 123 3.19 -1.43 -4.10
CA THR A 123 4.42 -2.05 -4.64
C THR A 123 5.66 -1.71 -3.83
N GLY A 124 5.78 -0.46 -3.34
CA GLY A 124 6.88 -0.06 -2.46
C GLY A 124 6.93 -0.88 -1.16
N TRP A 125 5.80 -1.05 -0.48
CA TRP A 125 5.72 -1.87 0.73
C TRP A 125 5.86 -3.37 0.47
N TRP A 126 5.39 -3.86 -0.67
CA TRP A 126 5.56 -5.25 -1.05
C TRP A 126 7.03 -5.63 -1.22
N ILE A 127 7.81 -4.77 -1.89
CA ILE A 127 9.25 -5.00 -2.13
C ILE A 127 10.05 -5.08 -0.83
N ILE A 128 9.76 -4.21 0.15
CA ILE A 128 10.49 -4.25 1.42
C ILE A 128 10.10 -5.47 2.27
N ILE A 129 8.84 -5.92 2.21
CA ILE A 129 8.39 -7.13 2.90
C ILE A 129 9.08 -8.36 2.31
N ASP A 130 9.18 -8.45 0.98
CA ASP A 130 9.92 -9.53 0.33
C ASP A 130 11.40 -9.54 0.75
N ALA A 131 12.05 -8.38 0.77
CA ALA A 131 13.44 -8.26 1.23
C ALA A 131 13.61 -8.66 2.71
N ALA A 132 12.70 -8.26 3.59
CA ALA A 132 12.75 -8.62 5.01
C ALA A 132 12.55 -10.12 5.26
N VAL A 133 11.71 -10.78 4.45
CA VAL A 133 11.49 -12.24 4.54
C VAL A 133 12.69 -13.02 4.02
N ASN A 134 13.35 -12.53 2.95
CA ASN A 134 14.52 -13.19 2.35
C ASN A 134 15.80 -12.98 3.18
N TYR A 135 15.92 -11.88 3.91
CA TYR A 135 17.12 -11.50 4.67
C TYR A 135 16.78 -11.14 6.14
N PRO A 136 16.50 -12.15 6.99
CA PRO A 136 16.11 -11.91 8.38
C PRO A 136 17.29 -11.60 9.33
N ASP A 137 18.53 -11.84 8.92
CA ASP A 137 19.71 -11.67 9.78
C ASP A 137 20.22 -10.21 9.79
N GLU A 138 20.41 -9.65 11.00
CA GLU A 138 20.90 -8.26 11.18
C GLU A 138 22.24 -7.97 10.49
N ALA A 139 23.12 -8.97 10.41
CA ALA A 139 24.42 -8.82 9.75
C ALA A 139 24.27 -8.48 8.24
N THR A 140 23.21 -9.00 7.63
CA THR A 140 22.91 -8.79 6.21
C THR A 140 22.01 -7.57 5.99
N PHE A 141 21.05 -7.36 6.89
CA PHE A 141 20.09 -6.28 6.79
C PHE A 141 19.75 -5.72 8.17
N HIS A 142 20.22 -4.50 8.45
CA HIS A 142 19.94 -3.84 9.72
C HIS A 142 18.47 -3.38 9.77
N HIS A 143 17.76 -3.73 10.85
CA HIS A 143 16.37 -3.32 11.08
C HIS A 143 16.16 -1.80 11.04
N ALA A 144 17.20 -1.02 11.36
CA ALA A 144 17.18 0.45 11.30
C ALA A 144 16.88 0.99 9.89
N TYR A 145 17.19 0.25 8.82
CA TYR A 145 16.95 0.71 7.45
C TYR A 145 15.46 0.81 7.09
N HIS A 146 14.57 0.12 7.82
CA HIS A 146 13.13 0.27 7.67
C HIS A 146 12.61 1.67 8.06
N ALA A 147 13.32 2.40 8.93
CA ALA A 147 12.92 3.74 9.36
C ALA A 147 12.80 4.71 8.18
N CYS A 148 13.64 4.53 7.15
CA CYS A 148 13.62 5.33 5.94
C CYS A 148 12.26 5.24 5.21
N GLY A 149 11.77 4.01 5.00
CA GLY A 149 10.47 3.76 4.37
C GLY A 149 9.29 4.26 5.21
N VAL A 150 9.37 4.18 6.54
CA VAL A 150 8.34 4.72 7.46
C VAL A 150 8.30 6.26 7.39
N ILE A 151 9.46 6.92 7.33
CA ILE A 151 9.51 8.38 7.17
C ILE A 151 8.91 8.80 5.81
N ALA A 152 9.19 8.04 4.75
CA ALA A 152 8.60 8.28 3.44
C ALA A 152 7.06 8.13 3.43
N THR A 153 6.48 7.20 4.19
CA THR A 153 5.02 7.09 4.30
C THR A 153 4.38 8.20 5.10
N VAL A 154 5.02 8.64 6.18
CA VAL A 154 4.57 9.82 6.93
C VAL A 154 4.58 11.04 6.00
N ALA A 155 5.65 11.22 5.23
CA ALA A 155 5.75 12.29 4.23
C ALA A 155 4.65 12.19 3.16
N PHE A 156 4.37 10.98 2.65
CA PHE A 156 3.26 10.72 1.71
C PHE A 156 1.92 11.19 2.28
N LEU A 157 1.61 10.82 3.54
CA LEU A 157 0.36 11.24 4.18
C LEU A 157 0.31 12.76 4.38
N MET A 158 1.42 13.37 4.82
CA MET A 158 1.49 14.81 5.05
C MET A 158 1.26 15.63 3.76
N ILE A 159 1.89 15.24 2.65
CA ILE A 159 1.77 15.94 1.36
C ILE A 159 0.34 15.82 0.81
N ASN A 160 -0.26 14.63 0.92
CA ASN A 160 -1.57 14.31 0.35
C ASN A 160 -2.75 14.74 1.23
N ALA A 161 -2.52 14.99 2.54
CA ALA A 161 -3.51 15.54 3.47
C ALA A 161 -3.84 17.01 3.18
N VAL A 162 -2.91 17.78 2.61
CA VAL A 162 -3.15 19.19 2.26
C VAL A 162 -3.88 19.27 0.92
N SER A 163 -4.99 20.03 0.85
CA SER A 163 -5.70 20.29 -0.40
C SER A 163 -4.90 21.21 -1.32
N ASN A 164 -5.02 21.04 -2.64
CA ASN A 164 -4.43 21.95 -3.63
C ASN A 164 -5.08 23.36 -3.54
N GLY A 165 -6.36 23.46 -3.14
CA GLY A 165 -7.03 24.72 -2.89
C GLY A 165 -6.41 25.57 -1.77
N GLN A 166 -5.94 24.93 -0.69
CA GLN A 166 -5.23 25.61 0.40
C GLN A 166 -3.82 26.09 0.00
N VAL A 167 -3.20 25.46 -1.00
CA VAL A 167 -1.88 25.87 -1.52
C VAL A 167 -2.03 27.13 -2.40
N ARG A 168 -3.04 27.13 -3.29
CA ARG A 168 -3.33 28.24 -4.21
C ARG A 168 -3.82 29.50 -3.51
N GLY A 169 -4.44 29.35 -2.34
CA GLY A 169 -4.99 30.48 -1.58
C GLY A 169 -6.45 30.80 -1.92
N ASP A 170 -7.10 29.97 -2.74
CA ASP A 170 -8.49 30.12 -3.18
C ASP A 170 -9.52 29.70 -2.12
N SER A 171 -9.06 29.22 -0.95
CA SER A 171 -9.94 28.77 0.14
C SER A 171 -10.43 29.95 0.99
N TYR A 172 -11.74 30.21 0.94
CA TYR A 172 -12.45 31.23 1.73
C TYR A 172 -12.60 30.88 3.23
N SER A 173 -12.26 29.65 3.64
CA SER A 173 -12.31 29.21 5.04
C SER A 173 -10.91 29.16 5.64
N GLU A 174 -10.64 30.05 6.59
CA GLU A 174 -9.47 29.99 7.46
C GLU A 174 -9.67 28.88 8.51
N GLY A 175 -9.14 27.68 8.24
CA GLY A 175 -9.02 26.64 9.27
C GLY A 175 -8.03 27.05 10.38
N CYS A 176 -8.00 26.33 11.50
CA CYS A 176 -7.16 26.63 12.68
C CYS A 176 -5.66 26.90 12.41
N ILE A 177 -5.09 26.34 11.34
CA ILE A 177 -3.66 26.44 11.00
C ILE A 177 -3.39 27.56 9.96
N GLY A 178 -4.45 28.14 9.38
CA GLY A 178 -4.35 29.16 8.34
C GLY A 178 -3.68 28.68 7.04
N GLN A 179 -3.68 29.52 6.02
CA GLN A 179 -3.05 29.21 4.72
C GLN A 179 -1.52 29.10 4.84
N THR A 180 -0.90 29.92 5.69
CA THR A 180 0.55 29.89 5.95
C THR A 180 0.97 28.57 6.60
N GLY A 181 0.21 28.07 7.58
CA GLY A 181 0.54 26.80 8.24
C GLY A 181 0.34 25.58 7.35
N ALA A 182 -0.66 25.59 6.45
CA ALA A 182 -0.82 24.54 5.44
C ALA A 182 0.39 24.46 4.48
N ARG A 183 0.97 25.60 4.10
CA ARG A 183 2.19 25.67 3.28
C ARG A 183 3.42 25.17 4.04
N VAL A 184 3.57 25.54 5.31
CA VAL A 184 4.66 25.03 6.17
C VAL A 184 4.54 23.52 6.35
N TRP A 185 3.35 23.00 6.61
CA TRP A 185 3.09 21.56 6.74
C TRP A 185 3.45 20.80 5.46
N LEU A 186 3.03 21.32 4.30
CA LEU A 186 3.38 20.77 3.00
C LEU A 186 4.88 20.82 2.73
N PHE A 187 5.56 21.90 3.09
CA PHE A 187 7.01 22.05 2.95
C PHE A 187 7.76 21.01 3.80
N ILE A 188 7.37 20.81 5.06
CA ILE A 188 7.93 19.77 5.93
C ILE A 188 7.70 18.38 5.31
N GLY A 189 6.50 18.12 4.78
CA GLY A 189 6.21 16.87 4.06
C GLY A 189 7.16 16.63 2.90
N PHE A 190 7.41 17.63 2.05
CA PHE A 190 8.38 17.52 0.96
C PHE A 190 9.82 17.33 1.46
N MET A 191 10.25 18.03 2.51
CA MET A 191 11.57 17.84 3.10
C MET A 191 11.78 16.40 3.60
N LEU A 192 10.79 15.81 4.27
CA LEU A 192 10.84 14.41 4.72
C LEU A 192 10.85 13.43 3.54
N ALA A 193 10.10 13.72 2.47
CA ALA A 193 10.05 12.90 1.26
C ALA A 193 11.39 12.88 0.51
N PHE A 194 12.03 14.05 0.32
CA PHE A 194 13.36 14.11 -0.30
C PHE A 194 14.46 13.58 0.63
N GLY A 195 14.36 13.85 1.94
CA GLY A 195 15.31 13.36 2.94
C GLY A 195 15.34 11.83 3.00
N SER A 196 14.18 11.18 2.98
CA SER A 196 14.07 9.71 2.91
C SER A 196 14.61 9.16 1.58
N LEU A 197 14.33 9.79 0.44
CA LEU A 197 14.89 9.36 -0.85
C LEU A 197 16.42 9.43 -0.88
N ILE A 198 17.00 10.54 -0.40
CA ILE A 198 18.47 10.73 -0.33
C ILE A 198 19.09 9.74 0.66
N ALA A 199 18.47 9.54 1.83
CA ALA A 199 18.93 8.57 2.81
C ALA A 199 18.91 7.14 2.27
N SER A 200 17.87 6.76 1.51
CA SER A 200 17.78 5.44 0.87
C SER A 200 18.86 5.23 -0.19
N MET A 201 19.21 6.29 -0.94
CA MET A 201 20.30 6.27 -1.91
C MET A 201 21.65 6.09 -1.20
N TRP A 202 21.87 6.76 -0.07
CA TRP A 202 23.05 6.57 0.75
C TRP A 202 23.14 5.15 1.31
N ILE A 203 22.03 4.58 1.80
CA ILE A 203 22.00 3.21 2.31
C ILE A 203 22.41 2.22 1.21
N LEU A 204 21.90 2.37 -0.01
CA LEU A 204 22.26 1.53 -1.15
C LEU A 204 23.77 1.59 -1.45
N PHE A 205 24.31 2.79 -1.69
CA PHE A 205 25.70 2.91 -2.10
C PHE A 205 26.69 2.78 -0.94
N GLY A 206 26.47 3.50 0.15
CA GLY A 206 27.35 3.50 1.32
C GLY A 206 27.27 2.23 2.16
N GLY A 207 26.09 1.61 2.26
CA GLY A 207 25.87 0.41 3.08
C GLY A 207 26.14 -0.92 2.36
N PHE A 208 25.92 -0.99 1.04
CA PHE A 208 25.99 -2.25 0.29
C PHE A 208 27.00 -2.24 -0.86
N VAL A 209 27.02 -1.20 -1.70
CA VAL A 209 27.87 -1.18 -2.92
C VAL A 209 29.34 -0.89 -2.60
N VAL A 210 29.64 0.16 -1.83
CA VAL A 210 31.02 0.55 -1.49
C VAL A 210 31.72 -0.51 -0.63
N PRO A 211 31.08 -1.10 0.41
CA PRO A 211 31.70 -2.16 1.20
C PRO A 211 31.80 -3.51 0.49
N LYS A 212 31.30 -3.62 -0.76
CA LYS A 212 31.25 -4.85 -1.55
C LYS A 212 30.64 -6.03 -0.78
N LYS A 213 29.49 -5.81 -0.14
CA LYS A 213 28.76 -6.91 0.53
C LYS A 213 28.35 -7.97 -0.52
N PRO A 214 28.37 -9.26 -0.16
CA PRO A 214 28.04 -10.35 -1.09
C PRO A 214 26.58 -10.29 -1.57
N VAL A 215 25.70 -9.65 -0.81
CA VAL A 215 24.28 -9.50 -1.12
C VAL A 215 23.91 -8.02 -1.11
N VAL A 216 23.51 -7.48 -2.26
CA VAL A 216 23.18 -6.06 -2.46
C VAL A 216 21.67 -5.81 -2.53
N TYR A 217 20.86 -6.87 -2.70
CA TYR A 217 19.41 -6.80 -2.88
C TYR A 217 18.66 -6.00 -1.80
N PRO A 218 18.94 -6.13 -0.49
CA PRO A 218 18.24 -5.35 0.54
C PRO A 218 18.40 -3.83 0.37
N GLY A 219 19.60 -3.38 -0.03
CA GLY A 219 19.84 -1.96 -0.32
C GLY A 219 19.03 -1.46 -1.51
N ILE A 220 18.91 -2.30 -2.55
CA ILE A 220 18.11 -2.00 -3.75
C ILE A 220 16.63 -1.93 -3.38
N ALA A 221 16.14 -2.86 -2.57
CA ALA A 221 14.76 -2.89 -2.10
C ALA A 221 14.38 -1.64 -1.28
N VAL A 222 15.25 -1.19 -0.36
CA VAL A 222 15.03 0.05 0.42
C VAL A 222 14.97 1.28 -0.49
N PHE A 223 15.85 1.36 -1.50
CA PHE A 223 15.81 2.45 -2.47
C PHE A 223 14.52 2.47 -3.27
N PHE A 224 14.12 1.32 -3.86
CA PHE A 224 12.89 1.22 -4.64
C PHE A 224 11.63 1.46 -3.80
N GLN A 225 11.60 1.01 -2.55
CA GLN A 225 10.51 1.33 -1.64
C GLN A 225 10.30 2.85 -1.53
N ASN A 226 11.37 3.58 -1.22
CA ASN A 226 11.29 5.04 -1.05
C ASN A 226 10.95 5.75 -2.36
N ALA A 227 11.50 5.28 -3.49
CA ALA A 227 11.19 5.81 -4.81
C ALA A 227 9.71 5.62 -5.16
N PHE A 228 9.16 4.42 -4.98
CA PHE A 228 7.76 4.14 -5.30
C PHE A 228 6.78 4.90 -4.40
N ILE A 229 7.07 5.03 -3.11
CA ILE A 229 6.26 5.84 -2.17
C ILE A 229 6.33 7.32 -2.55
N PHE A 230 7.52 7.83 -2.89
CA PHE A 230 7.72 9.21 -3.32
C PHE A 230 6.94 9.52 -4.60
N PHE A 231 7.13 8.73 -5.66
CA PHE A 231 6.42 8.93 -6.93
C PHE A 231 4.92 8.70 -6.79
N GLY A 232 4.48 7.70 -6.00
CA GLY A 232 3.07 7.52 -5.66
C GLY A 232 2.46 8.76 -5.00
N GLY A 233 3.22 9.41 -4.11
CA GLY A 233 2.82 10.67 -3.48
C GLY A 233 2.68 11.81 -4.47
N LEU A 234 3.64 11.99 -5.38
CA LEU A 234 3.56 13.02 -6.42
C LEU A 234 2.42 12.78 -7.40
N VAL A 235 2.21 11.53 -7.82
CA VAL A 235 1.11 11.14 -8.71
C VAL A 235 -0.24 11.43 -8.05
N PHE A 236 -0.40 11.14 -6.76
CA PHE A 236 -1.63 11.47 -6.05
C PHE A 236 -1.84 12.99 -5.93
N LYS A 237 -0.79 13.72 -5.55
CA LYS A 237 -0.85 15.16 -5.29
C LYS A 237 -1.12 15.99 -6.54
N PHE A 238 -0.37 15.73 -7.61
CA PHE A 238 -0.43 16.48 -8.86
C PHE A 238 -1.37 15.87 -9.89
N GLY A 239 -1.65 14.58 -9.79
CA GLY A 239 -2.61 13.92 -10.66
C GLY A 239 -4.06 14.25 -10.31
N ARG A 240 -4.38 14.61 -9.07
CA ARG A 240 -5.75 15.03 -8.71
C ARG A 240 -5.98 16.52 -9.01
N THR A 241 -7.06 16.80 -9.73
CA THR A 241 -7.69 18.13 -9.79
C THR A 241 -8.77 18.26 -8.74
N GLU A 242 -8.65 19.30 -7.93
CA GLU A 242 -9.68 19.75 -7.02
C GLU A 242 -10.37 20.94 -7.67
N ASP A 243 -11.10 20.69 -8.77
CA ASP A 243 -11.95 21.72 -9.32
C ASP A 243 -13.13 21.88 -8.35
N LEU A 244 -13.14 22.99 -7.62
CA LEU A 244 -14.29 23.44 -6.85
C LEU A 244 -15.42 23.63 -7.87
N TRP A 245 -16.52 22.91 -7.70
CA TRP A 245 -17.77 23.18 -8.42
C TRP A 245 -18.04 24.69 -8.39
N GLN A 246 -17.82 25.36 -9.53
CA GLN A 246 -18.39 26.67 -9.83
C GLN A 246 -19.76 26.48 -10.45
#